data_AF-A0A182GVF6-F1
#
_entry.id   AF-A0A182GVF6-F1
#
_cell.length_a   1.000
_cell.length_b   1.000
_cell.length_c   1.000
_cell.angle_alpha   90.00
_cell.angle_beta   90.00
_cell.angle_gamma   90.00
#
_symmetry.space_group_name_H-M   'P 1'
#
loop_
_entity.id
_entity.type
_entity.pdbx_description
1 polymer ?
#
loop_
_entity_poly.entity_id
_entity_poly.type
_entity_poly.pdbx_seq_one_letter_code
_entity_poly.pdbx_strand_id
1 'polypeptide(L)'
;MPAKAVCVLSGDVKGTIFFQQNGDSDAVKVTGEVTGLKPGNHGFHIHEFGDNTNGCTSAGPHFNPHGKEHGGPAAAERHAGDLGNVVADDSGVAKVDISDSQISLSGPLSILGRTVVVHADPDDLGLGGHELSKSTGNAGARLACGLEGGSVVITGYVEGLSPGKHGLHIHEFGDFSRGCLSTGPHYNPYGNDHGGPDDENRHIGDLGNIVAHITGLAKIQLVDRKITLVGEHSILGRTLCVTEYEDDLGKGGHDYSKTTGNSGNRLACAIIGVAREEYFPERGHLTTND
;
A
#
# COMPACT_ATOMS: atom_id res chain seq x y z
N MET A 1 15.96 -13.14 3.59
CA MET A 1 14.58 -13.61 3.86
C MET A 1 13.69 -13.07 2.78
N PRO A 2 12.62 -13.77 2.38
CA PRO A 2 11.68 -13.20 1.41
C PRO A 2 11.09 -11.91 1.97
N ALA A 3 11.12 -10.86 1.15
CA ALA A 3 10.54 -9.55 1.44
C ALA A 3 9.43 -9.27 0.44
N LYS A 4 8.38 -8.59 0.92
CA LYS A 4 7.25 -8.14 0.11
C LYS A 4 6.97 -6.69 0.43
N ALA A 5 6.65 -5.91 -0.59
CA ALA A 5 6.22 -4.52 -0.45
C ALA A 5 5.02 -4.24 -1.37
N VAL A 6 4.36 -3.12 -1.11
CA VAL A 6 3.20 -2.68 -1.88
C VAL A 6 3.26 -1.15 -2.03
N CYS A 7 2.79 -0.69 -3.17
CA CYS A 7 2.58 0.71 -3.49
C CYS A 7 1.16 0.86 -4.04
N VAL A 8 0.41 1.81 -3.51
CA VAL A 8 -0.89 2.22 -4.06
C VAL A 8 -0.72 3.52 -4.80
N LEU A 9 -0.98 3.50 -6.09
CA LEU A 9 -0.91 4.65 -6.97
C LEU A 9 -2.22 5.44 -6.88
N SER A 10 -2.11 6.74 -6.65
CA SER A 10 -3.25 7.66 -6.64
C SER A 10 -2.91 8.93 -7.41
N GLY A 11 -3.91 9.49 -8.10
CA GLY A 11 -3.78 10.65 -8.97
C GLY A 11 -4.88 10.64 -10.03
N ASP A 12 -4.53 11.05 -11.25
CA ASP A 12 -5.41 10.97 -12.43
C ASP A 12 -5.73 9.52 -12.80
N VAL A 13 -4.83 8.60 -12.44
CA VAL A 13 -4.99 7.15 -12.57
C VAL A 13 -4.82 6.46 -11.22
N LYS A 14 -5.27 5.21 -11.11
CA LYS A 14 -5.22 4.43 -9.86
C LYS A 14 -4.63 3.06 -10.10
N GLY A 15 -3.90 2.53 -9.14
CA GLY A 15 -3.33 1.20 -9.26
C GLY A 15 -2.80 0.65 -7.95
N THR A 16 -2.51 -0.64 -7.92
CA THR A 16 -1.80 -1.29 -6.81
C THR A 16 -0.68 -2.13 -7.39
N ILE A 17 0.53 -1.88 -6.91
CA ILE A 17 1.77 -2.51 -7.35
C ILE A 17 2.37 -3.25 -6.17
N PHE A 18 2.70 -4.52 -6.38
CA PHE A 18 3.31 -5.41 -5.41
C PHE A 18 4.74 -5.71 -5.82
N PHE A 19 5.63 -5.75 -4.83
CA PHE A 19 7.03 -6.10 -4.99
C PHE A 19 7.32 -7.34 -4.15
N GLN A 20 8.07 -8.29 -4.69
CA GLN A 20 8.50 -9.48 -3.99
C GLN A 20 9.95 -9.81 -4.31
N GLN A 21 10.75 -10.09 -3.29
CA GLN A 21 12.16 -10.47 -3.43
C GLN A 21 12.43 -11.65 -2.51
N ASN A 22 12.91 -12.79 -3.02
CA ASN A 22 13.06 -14.01 -2.21
C ASN A 22 14.33 -14.00 -1.33
N GLY A 23 15.36 -13.28 -1.76
CA GLY A 23 16.60 -13.04 -1.03
C GLY A 23 17.31 -11.79 -1.54
N ASP A 24 18.26 -11.26 -0.76
CA ASP A 24 18.90 -9.97 -1.04
C ASP A 24 19.67 -9.93 -2.38
N SER A 25 20.02 -11.09 -2.95
CA SER A 25 20.67 -11.24 -4.26
C SER A 25 19.70 -11.56 -5.40
N ASP A 26 18.43 -11.84 -5.09
CA ASP A 26 17.43 -12.20 -6.09
C ASP A 26 16.82 -10.95 -6.71
N ALA A 27 16.35 -11.07 -7.96
CA ALA A 27 15.60 -10.02 -8.62
C ALA A 27 14.27 -9.74 -7.87
N VAL A 28 13.86 -8.47 -7.89
CA VAL A 28 12.55 -8.05 -7.40
C VAL A 28 11.52 -8.30 -8.50
N LYS A 29 10.50 -9.09 -8.16
CA LYS A 29 9.32 -9.29 -8.98
C LYS A 29 8.32 -8.17 -8.67
N VAL A 30 7.92 -7.42 -9.69
CA VAL A 30 6.95 -6.33 -9.60
C VAL A 30 5.68 -6.75 -10.35
N THR A 31 4.55 -6.78 -9.67
CA THR A 31 3.27 -7.21 -10.24
C THR A 31 2.15 -6.26 -9.86
N GLY A 32 1.05 -6.21 -10.60
CA GLY A 32 -0.09 -5.38 -10.23
C GLY A 32 -0.91 -4.91 -11.42
N GLU A 33 -1.70 -3.87 -11.19
CA GLU A 33 -2.55 -3.28 -12.22
C GLU A 33 -2.69 -1.77 -12.02
N VAL A 34 -2.72 -1.03 -13.13
CA VAL A 34 -3.02 0.40 -13.18
C VAL A 34 -4.20 0.62 -14.12
N THR A 35 -5.16 1.44 -13.72
CA THR A 35 -6.43 1.68 -14.41
C THR A 35 -6.66 3.17 -14.65
N GLY A 36 -7.37 3.49 -15.73
CA GLY A 36 -7.68 4.86 -16.14
C GLY A 36 -6.62 5.49 -17.06
N LEU A 37 -5.69 4.69 -17.57
CA LEU A 37 -4.65 5.13 -18.51
C LEU A 37 -5.24 5.34 -19.92
N LYS A 38 -4.51 6.06 -20.76
CA LYS A 38 -4.78 6.04 -22.21
C LYS A 38 -4.20 4.75 -22.79
N PRO A 39 -4.76 4.18 -23.87
CA PRO A 39 -4.16 3.00 -24.50
C PRO A 39 -2.72 3.28 -24.97
N GLY A 40 -1.82 2.33 -24.74
CA GLY A 40 -0.41 2.41 -25.14
C GLY A 40 0.59 2.41 -23.99
N ASN A 41 1.82 2.87 -24.29
CA ASN A 41 2.94 2.85 -23.36
C ASN A 41 2.90 4.05 -22.41
N HIS A 42 3.20 3.78 -21.14
CA HIS A 42 3.35 4.78 -20.10
C HIS A 42 4.63 4.54 -19.31
N GLY A 43 5.49 5.55 -19.19
CA GLY A 43 6.71 5.46 -18.40
C GLY A 43 6.40 5.08 -16.94
N PHE A 44 7.23 4.21 -16.37
CA PHE A 44 7.02 3.62 -15.06
C PHE A 44 8.34 3.58 -14.30
N HIS A 45 8.44 4.39 -13.24
CA HIS A 45 9.71 4.62 -12.55
C HIS A 45 9.56 4.64 -11.04
N ILE A 46 10.64 4.33 -10.35
CA ILE A 46 10.81 4.60 -8.92
C ILE A 46 11.59 5.90 -8.78
N HIS A 47 11.00 6.85 -8.07
CA HIS A 47 11.54 8.17 -7.79
C HIS A 47 12.22 8.21 -6.42
N GLU A 48 13.18 9.12 -6.27
CA GLU A 48 14.13 9.11 -5.16
C GLU A 48 13.47 9.26 -3.78
N PHE A 49 12.48 10.14 -3.65
CA PHE A 49 11.88 10.48 -2.37
C PHE A 49 10.49 9.86 -2.21
N GLY A 50 10.23 9.28 -1.04
CA GLY A 50 8.89 8.99 -0.55
C GLY A 50 8.20 10.24 -0.03
N ASP A 51 8.10 11.27 -0.86
CA ASP A 51 7.51 12.56 -0.49
C ASP A 51 6.38 12.92 -1.46
N ASN A 52 5.15 12.92 -0.94
CA ASN A 52 3.94 13.32 -1.66
C ASN A 52 3.33 14.63 -1.13
N THR A 53 4.08 15.44 -0.36
CA THR A 53 3.61 16.72 0.22
C THR A 53 3.19 17.74 -0.84
N ASN A 54 3.73 17.65 -2.05
CA ASN A 54 3.31 18.43 -3.22
C ASN A 54 2.88 17.51 -4.37
N GLY A 55 2.07 16.50 -4.04
CA GLY A 55 1.67 15.45 -4.97
C GLY A 55 2.87 14.71 -5.52
N CYS A 56 2.79 14.24 -6.76
CA CYS A 56 3.87 13.47 -7.37
C CYS A 56 5.14 14.29 -7.66
N THR A 57 5.07 15.62 -7.59
CA THR A 57 6.22 16.50 -7.87
C THR A 57 7.30 16.37 -6.80
N SER A 58 6.92 16.27 -5.53
CA SER A 58 7.87 16.16 -4.40
C SER A 58 8.63 14.84 -4.36
N ALA A 59 8.23 13.83 -5.14
CA ALA A 59 8.94 12.56 -5.25
C ALA A 59 10.38 12.71 -5.82
N GLY A 60 10.72 13.87 -6.40
CA GLY A 60 12.08 14.14 -6.89
C GLY A 60 12.39 13.48 -8.24
N PRO A 61 13.68 13.34 -8.62
CA PRO A 61 14.09 12.66 -9.85
C PRO A 61 13.92 11.14 -9.74
N HIS A 62 14.26 10.40 -10.81
CA HIS A 62 14.33 8.95 -10.75
C HIS A 62 15.38 8.52 -9.71
N PHE A 63 15.15 7.40 -9.03
CA PHE A 63 16.08 6.85 -8.06
C PHE A 63 17.40 6.43 -8.73
N ASN A 64 18.46 7.22 -8.53
CA ASN A 64 19.74 7.08 -9.21
C ASN A 64 20.93 7.10 -8.23
N PRO A 65 21.12 6.05 -7.41
CA PRO A 65 22.21 6.01 -6.43
C PRO A 65 23.61 5.92 -7.06
N HIS A 66 23.69 5.65 -8.37
CA HIS A 66 24.93 5.46 -9.10
C HIS A 66 25.34 6.65 -9.97
N GLY A 67 24.50 7.69 -10.05
CA GLY A 67 24.76 8.86 -10.89
C GLY A 67 24.85 8.54 -12.39
N LYS A 68 24.11 7.52 -12.84
CA LYS A 68 24.06 7.09 -14.25
C LYS A 68 23.14 7.97 -15.07
N GLU A 69 23.22 7.86 -16.40
CA GLU A 69 22.17 8.38 -17.28
C GLU A 69 20.92 7.49 -17.25
N HIS A 70 19.78 8.05 -17.62
CA HIS A 70 18.54 7.31 -17.80
C HIS A 70 18.65 6.30 -18.95
N GLY A 71 18.01 5.14 -18.78
CA GLY A 71 17.88 4.14 -19.83
C GLY A 71 16.82 3.09 -19.52
N GLY A 72 16.43 2.30 -20.52
CA GLY A 72 15.46 1.22 -20.32
C GLY A 72 15.95 0.09 -19.41
N PRO A 73 15.06 -0.82 -18.95
CA PRO A 73 15.40 -1.79 -17.92
C PRO A 73 16.47 -2.81 -18.32
N ALA A 74 16.64 -3.09 -19.61
CA ALA A 74 17.69 -3.96 -20.11
C ALA A 74 19.03 -3.25 -20.37
N ALA A 75 19.09 -1.92 -20.24
CA ALA A 75 20.29 -1.14 -20.51
C ALA A 75 21.31 -1.28 -19.37
N ALA A 76 22.59 -1.35 -19.73
CA ALA A 76 23.68 -1.33 -18.76
C ALA A 76 23.83 0.06 -18.09
N GLU A 77 23.50 1.10 -18.84
CA GLU A 77 23.44 2.48 -18.40
C GLU A 77 21.97 2.85 -18.20
N ARG A 78 21.57 2.95 -16.94
CA ARG A 78 20.21 3.29 -16.48
C ARG A 78 20.27 3.73 -15.02
N HIS A 79 19.27 4.48 -14.58
CA HIS A 79 19.02 4.65 -13.16
C HIS A 79 18.53 3.33 -12.55
N ALA A 80 18.72 3.17 -11.23
CA ALA A 80 18.21 1.99 -10.53
C ALA A 80 16.67 1.94 -10.59
N GLY A 81 16.00 3.10 -10.55
CA GLY A 81 14.55 3.21 -10.59
C GLY A 81 13.91 3.12 -11.99
N ASP A 82 14.67 2.94 -13.07
CA ASP A 82 14.12 2.98 -14.44
C ASP A 82 13.45 1.65 -14.84
N LEU A 83 12.14 1.47 -14.60
CA LEU A 83 11.45 0.20 -14.90
C LEU A 83 10.86 0.13 -16.32
N GLY A 84 11.07 1.16 -17.14
CA GLY A 84 10.64 1.24 -18.54
C GLY A 84 9.17 1.64 -18.66
N ASN A 85 8.39 0.87 -19.44
CA ASN A 85 6.98 1.17 -19.70
C ASN A 85 6.05 0.09 -19.17
N VAL A 86 4.88 0.50 -18.68
CA VAL A 86 3.69 -0.35 -18.59
C VAL A 86 2.79 -0.09 -19.80
N VAL A 87 2.05 -1.10 -20.25
CA VAL A 87 1.24 -1.03 -21.47
C VAL A 87 -0.24 -1.15 -21.11
N ALA A 88 -0.99 -0.07 -21.35
CA ALA A 88 -2.43 -0.04 -21.17
C ALA A 88 -3.15 -0.55 -22.42
N ASP A 89 -4.16 -1.38 -22.22
CA ASP A 89 -5.05 -1.85 -23.28
C ASP A 89 -6.10 -0.79 -23.67
N ASP A 90 -6.99 -1.15 -24.61
CA ASP A 90 -8.07 -0.27 -25.10
C ASP A 90 -9.09 0.12 -24.01
N SER A 91 -9.12 -0.59 -22.88
CA SER A 91 -9.94 -0.26 -21.72
C SER A 91 -9.23 0.65 -20.72
N GLY A 92 -7.98 1.03 -20.99
CA GLY A 92 -7.18 1.88 -20.12
C GLY A 92 -6.60 1.13 -18.92
N VAL A 93 -6.44 -0.18 -19.03
CA VAL A 93 -5.90 -1.05 -17.98
C VAL A 93 -4.53 -1.58 -18.38
N ALA A 94 -3.53 -1.36 -17.53
CA ALA A 94 -2.17 -1.89 -17.69
C ALA A 94 -1.88 -2.92 -16.60
N LYS A 95 -1.67 -4.18 -17.02
CA LYS A 95 -1.16 -5.23 -16.12
C LYS A 95 0.35 -5.13 -16.00
N VAL A 96 0.84 -5.07 -14.77
CA VAL A 96 2.26 -4.97 -14.46
C VAL A 96 2.80 -6.36 -14.15
N ASP A 97 3.86 -6.74 -14.87
CA ASP A 97 4.59 -7.98 -14.66
C ASP A 97 6.06 -7.79 -15.05
N ILE A 98 6.88 -7.29 -14.12
CA ILE A 98 8.28 -6.93 -14.33
C ILE A 98 9.17 -7.75 -13.39
N SER A 99 10.38 -8.06 -13.83
CA SER A 99 11.43 -8.62 -12.99
C SER A 99 12.68 -7.76 -13.15
N ASP A 100 13.16 -7.17 -12.07
CA ASP A 100 14.29 -6.24 -12.10
C ASP A 100 15.37 -6.63 -11.09
N SER A 101 16.64 -6.51 -11.49
CA SER A 101 17.80 -6.90 -10.68
C SER A 101 18.65 -5.71 -10.20
N GLN A 102 18.23 -4.47 -10.46
CA GLN A 102 18.87 -3.25 -9.96
C GLN A 102 18.21 -2.82 -8.64
N ILE A 103 16.88 -2.80 -8.58
CA ILE A 103 16.14 -2.46 -7.36
C ILE A 103 16.23 -3.59 -6.33
N SER A 104 16.08 -3.25 -5.06
CA SER A 104 16.07 -4.21 -3.95
C SER A 104 15.04 -3.80 -2.91
N LEU A 105 14.55 -4.72 -2.08
CA LEU A 105 13.73 -4.41 -0.90
C LEU A 105 14.58 -4.26 0.38
N SER A 106 15.91 -4.27 0.23
CA SER A 106 16.87 -4.12 1.32
C SER A 106 18.17 -3.46 0.85
N GLY A 107 18.97 -2.98 1.80
CA GLY A 107 20.30 -2.45 1.53
C GLY A 107 20.32 -1.10 0.78
N PRO A 108 21.46 -0.71 0.18
CA PRO A 108 21.63 0.61 -0.44
C PRO A 108 20.74 0.87 -1.66
N LEU A 109 20.31 -0.19 -2.34
CA LEU A 109 19.38 -0.14 -3.48
C LEU A 109 17.93 -0.34 -3.05
N SER A 110 17.66 -0.27 -1.74
CA SER A 110 16.31 -0.38 -1.21
C SER A 110 15.40 0.68 -1.81
N ILE A 111 14.26 0.23 -2.31
CA ILE A 111 13.18 1.08 -2.82
C ILE A 111 12.09 1.34 -1.78
N LEU A 112 12.17 0.68 -0.61
CA LEU A 112 11.30 0.99 0.53
C LEU A 112 11.44 2.46 0.96
N GLY A 113 10.30 3.13 1.12
CA GLY A 113 10.23 4.56 1.45
C GLY A 113 10.46 5.48 0.25
N ARG A 114 10.41 4.96 -0.98
CA ARG A 114 10.48 5.73 -2.23
C ARG A 114 9.12 5.80 -2.90
N THR A 115 9.02 6.48 -4.03
CA THR A 115 7.74 6.68 -4.72
C THR A 115 7.73 6.00 -6.08
N VAL A 116 6.73 5.15 -6.34
CA VAL A 116 6.47 4.64 -7.68
C VAL A 116 5.65 5.70 -8.43
N VAL A 117 5.98 5.96 -9.69
CA VAL A 117 5.30 6.94 -10.55
C VAL A 117 4.94 6.31 -11.89
N VAL A 118 3.70 6.53 -12.32
CA VAL A 118 3.25 6.28 -13.70
C VAL A 118 3.15 7.62 -14.42
N HIS A 119 3.69 7.67 -15.63
CA HIS A 119 3.77 8.88 -16.44
C HIS A 119 2.72 8.93 -17.56
N ALA A 120 2.54 10.12 -18.13
CA ALA A 120 1.53 10.38 -19.15
C ALA A 120 1.94 9.87 -20.54
N ASP A 121 3.24 9.93 -20.85
CA ASP A 121 3.79 9.61 -22.16
C ASP A 121 4.70 8.37 -22.08
N PRO A 122 5.01 7.74 -23.24
CA PRO A 122 5.97 6.65 -23.30
C PRO A 122 7.36 7.09 -22.84
N ASP A 123 8.00 6.25 -22.03
CA ASP A 123 9.44 6.32 -21.80
C ASP A 123 10.19 5.86 -23.07
N ASP A 124 11.04 6.73 -23.62
CA ASP A 124 11.88 6.50 -24.79
C ASP A 124 13.16 5.69 -24.49
N LEU A 125 13.36 5.29 -23.24
CA LEU A 125 14.42 4.40 -22.76
C LEU A 125 15.83 4.99 -22.93
N GLY A 126 15.94 6.32 -23.02
CA GLY A 126 17.21 7.00 -23.24
C GLY A 126 17.67 6.98 -24.70
N LEU A 127 16.76 6.71 -25.65
CA LEU A 127 17.05 6.52 -27.08
C LEU A 127 16.45 7.61 -27.99
N GLY A 128 15.81 8.63 -27.43
CA GLY A 128 15.09 9.67 -28.19
C GLY A 128 15.94 10.80 -28.77
N GLY A 129 17.25 10.84 -28.48
CA GLY A 129 18.18 11.82 -29.07
C GLY A 129 18.02 13.27 -28.59
N HIS A 130 17.20 13.49 -27.56
CA HIS A 130 17.02 14.79 -26.88
C HIS A 130 17.65 14.75 -25.48
N GLU A 131 18.05 15.90 -24.92
CA GLU A 131 18.71 15.97 -23.60
C GLU A 131 17.86 15.32 -22.49
N LEU A 132 16.54 15.55 -22.52
CA LEU A 132 15.59 14.95 -21.57
C LEU A 132 15.45 13.43 -21.70
N SER A 133 15.87 12.83 -22.82
CA SER A 133 15.90 11.38 -23.00
C SER A 133 16.88 10.75 -22.00
N LYS A 134 18.07 11.36 -21.83
CA LYS A 134 19.10 10.87 -20.89
C LYS A 134 18.82 11.18 -19.42
N SER A 135 17.75 11.89 -19.10
CA SER A 135 17.38 12.21 -17.72
C SER A 135 16.03 11.64 -17.28
N THR A 136 15.04 11.61 -18.16
CA THR A 136 13.64 11.30 -17.83
C THR A 136 12.95 10.36 -18.82
N GLY A 137 13.66 9.94 -19.88
CA GLY A 137 13.07 9.15 -20.96
C GLY A 137 12.00 9.90 -21.76
N ASN A 138 11.89 11.23 -21.63
CA ASN A 138 10.79 12.02 -22.19
C ASN A 138 9.38 11.53 -21.80
N ALA A 139 9.23 10.84 -20.65
CA ALA A 139 7.96 10.24 -20.23
C ALA A 139 6.86 11.26 -19.86
N GLY A 140 7.18 12.56 -19.83
CA GLY A 140 6.19 13.61 -19.63
C GLY A 140 5.65 13.69 -18.20
N ALA A 141 4.40 14.13 -18.07
CA ALA A 141 3.77 14.43 -16.79
C ALA A 141 3.58 13.18 -15.89
N ARG A 142 3.53 13.37 -14.57
CA ARG A 142 3.31 12.30 -13.59
C ARG A 142 1.80 12.15 -13.34
N LEU A 143 1.19 11.05 -13.81
CA LEU A 143 -0.26 10.83 -13.71
C LEU A 143 -0.67 10.34 -12.32
N ALA A 144 0.12 9.46 -11.72
CA ALA A 144 -0.13 8.94 -10.39
C ALA A 144 1.18 8.56 -9.72
N CYS A 145 1.15 8.60 -8.40
CA CYS A 145 2.27 8.20 -7.57
C CYS A 145 1.79 7.54 -6.28
N GLY A 146 2.67 6.76 -5.68
CA GLY A 146 2.43 6.12 -4.40
C GLY A 146 3.73 5.81 -3.68
N LEU A 147 3.76 6.01 -2.36
CA LEU A 147 4.88 5.55 -1.55
C LEU A 147 4.92 4.03 -1.54
N GLU A 148 6.11 3.48 -1.76
CA GLU A 148 6.43 2.09 -1.49
C GLU A 148 6.79 1.93 -0.01
N GLY A 149 6.16 0.97 0.68
CA GLY A 149 6.49 0.66 2.07
C GLY A 149 5.97 1.66 3.12
N GLY A 150 5.27 2.72 2.71
CA GLY A 150 4.53 3.63 3.58
C GLY A 150 3.08 3.20 3.83
N SER A 151 2.69 2.00 3.42
CA SER A 151 1.33 1.51 3.58
C SER A 151 1.32 0.04 3.96
N VAL A 152 0.41 -0.31 4.86
CA VAL A 152 0.19 -1.69 5.28
C VAL A 152 -1.04 -2.22 4.56
N VAL A 153 -0.85 -3.32 3.83
CA VAL A 153 -1.95 -4.12 3.27
C VAL A 153 -2.41 -5.09 4.34
N ILE A 154 -3.70 -5.05 4.64
CA ILE A 154 -4.36 -6.06 5.48
C ILE A 154 -5.26 -6.88 4.57
N THR A 155 -4.96 -8.17 4.47
CA THR A 155 -5.75 -9.14 3.70
C THR A 155 -6.16 -10.30 4.58
N GLY A 156 -7.36 -10.83 4.36
CA GLY A 156 -7.89 -11.94 5.15
C GLY A 156 -9.40 -12.07 5.04
N TYR A 157 -9.99 -12.84 5.95
CA TYR A 157 -11.43 -12.96 6.06
C TYR A 157 -11.82 -13.19 7.52
N VAL A 158 -13.05 -12.79 7.85
CA VAL A 158 -13.68 -12.99 9.15
C VAL A 158 -15.00 -13.73 8.91
N GLU A 159 -15.25 -14.77 9.69
CA GLU A 159 -16.46 -15.59 9.60
C GLU A 159 -17.33 -15.41 10.85
N GLY A 160 -18.63 -15.67 10.70
CA GLY A 160 -19.59 -15.65 11.81
C GLY A 160 -20.11 -14.25 12.17
N LEU A 161 -19.92 -13.25 11.31
CA LEU A 161 -20.49 -11.92 11.50
C LEU A 161 -21.97 -11.88 11.10
N SER A 162 -22.73 -10.94 11.65
CA SER A 162 -24.04 -10.61 11.11
C SER A 162 -23.90 -9.97 9.73
N PRO A 163 -24.87 -10.13 8.81
CA PRO A 163 -24.80 -9.44 7.52
C PRO A 163 -24.81 -7.92 7.69
N GLY A 164 -23.93 -7.20 6.99
CA GLY A 164 -23.83 -5.74 7.07
C GLY A 164 -22.41 -5.23 7.27
N LYS A 165 -22.30 -3.95 7.62
CA LYS A 165 -21.02 -3.30 7.90
C LYS A 165 -20.63 -3.49 9.36
N HIS A 166 -19.33 -3.67 9.56
CA HIS A 166 -18.70 -3.83 10.87
C HIS A 166 -17.47 -2.95 10.94
N GLY A 167 -17.31 -2.19 12.03
CA GLY A 167 -16.11 -1.38 12.26
C GLY A 167 -14.87 -2.26 12.45
N LEU A 168 -13.74 -1.80 11.91
CA LEU A 168 -12.44 -2.44 11.99
C LEU A 168 -11.42 -1.45 12.57
N HIS A 169 -10.74 -1.86 13.65
CA HIS A 169 -9.87 -0.98 14.41
C HIS A 169 -8.61 -1.70 14.87
N ILE A 170 -7.53 -0.94 15.05
CA ILE A 170 -6.35 -1.38 15.78
C ILE A 170 -6.40 -0.78 17.18
N HIS A 171 -6.33 -1.63 18.18
CA HIS A 171 -6.35 -1.28 19.59
C HIS A 171 -4.93 -1.22 20.16
N GLU A 172 -4.77 -0.42 21.20
CA GLU A 172 -3.47 -0.04 21.73
C GLU A 172 -2.62 -1.23 22.21
N PHE A 173 -3.23 -2.23 22.85
CA PHE A 173 -2.52 -3.32 23.50
C PHE A 173 -2.80 -4.68 22.86
N GLY A 174 -1.75 -5.50 22.74
CA GLY A 174 -1.84 -6.95 22.50
C GLY A 174 -2.12 -7.75 23.77
N ASP A 175 -2.92 -7.22 24.70
CA ASP A 175 -3.26 -7.89 25.96
C ASP A 175 -4.61 -8.63 25.82
N PHE A 176 -4.56 -9.95 25.94
CA PHE A 176 -5.71 -10.85 25.91
C PHE A 176 -6.03 -11.51 27.25
N SER A 177 -5.45 -11.02 28.35
CA SER A 177 -5.71 -11.52 29.70
C SER A 177 -7.21 -11.56 30.06
N ARG A 178 -8.02 -10.71 29.43
CA ARG A 178 -9.49 -10.71 29.52
C ARG A 178 -10.17 -10.68 28.15
N GLY A 179 -9.57 -11.38 27.18
CA GLY A 179 -10.03 -11.36 25.78
C GLY A 179 -9.98 -9.96 25.18
N CYS A 180 -10.98 -9.59 24.37
CA CYS A 180 -11.07 -8.27 23.76
C CYS A 180 -11.13 -7.10 24.76
N LEU A 181 -11.48 -7.33 26.03
CA LEU A 181 -11.67 -6.27 27.02
C LEU A 181 -10.35 -5.67 27.53
N SER A 182 -9.23 -6.39 27.38
CA SER A 182 -7.90 -5.94 27.82
C SER A 182 -7.11 -5.21 26.72
N THR A 183 -7.64 -5.10 25.50
CA THR A 183 -6.89 -4.55 24.36
C THR A 183 -6.74 -3.03 24.39
N GLY A 184 -7.40 -2.33 25.33
CA GLY A 184 -7.34 -0.87 25.46
C GLY A 184 -8.24 -0.13 24.45
N PRO A 185 -8.11 1.21 24.35
CA PRO A 185 -8.81 2.02 23.34
C PRO A 185 -8.22 1.79 21.94
N HIS A 186 -8.74 2.51 20.95
CA HIS A 186 -8.12 2.56 19.62
C HIS A 186 -6.70 3.10 19.75
N TYR A 187 -5.80 2.64 18.89
CA TYR A 187 -4.43 3.10 18.87
C TYR A 187 -4.36 4.56 18.41
N ASN A 188 -4.22 5.47 19.37
CA ASN A 188 -4.26 6.92 19.18
C ASN A 188 -3.10 7.63 19.88
N PRO A 189 -1.86 7.52 19.35
CA PRO A 189 -0.69 8.12 19.99
C PRO A 189 -0.72 9.66 20.00
N TYR A 190 -1.58 10.28 19.19
CA TYR A 190 -1.64 11.73 19.02
C TYR A 190 -2.85 12.40 19.67
N GLY A 191 -3.75 11.64 20.28
CA GLY A 191 -4.96 12.19 20.89
C GLY A 191 -5.91 12.84 19.87
N ASN A 192 -5.89 12.35 18.63
CA ASN A 192 -6.80 12.80 17.58
C ASN A 192 -8.24 12.38 17.87
N ASP A 193 -9.20 12.99 17.18
CA ASP A 193 -10.57 12.47 17.12
C ASP A 193 -10.61 11.21 16.24
N HIS A 194 -11.59 10.34 16.50
CA HIS A 194 -11.94 9.25 15.60
C HIS A 194 -12.30 9.77 14.20
N GLY A 195 -11.88 9.05 13.16
CA GLY A 195 -12.13 9.43 11.77
C GLY A 195 -12.21 8.23 10.82
N GLY A 196 -12.56 8.49 9.57
CA GLY A 196 -12.50 7.48 8.51
C GLY A 196 -11.06 7.23 8.04
N PRO A 197 -10.76 6.09 7.39
CA PRO A 197 -9.40 5.68 7.05
C PRO A 197 -8.63 6.69 6.17
N ASP A 198 -9.34 7.48 5.37
CA ASP A 198 -8.80 8.53 4.51
C ASP A 198 -8.78 9.92 5.16
N ASP A 199 -9.32 10.09 6.38
CA ASP A 199 -9.34 11.38 7.06
C ASP A 199 -7.95 11.71 7.65
N GLU A 200 -7.51 12.97 7.48
CA GLU A 200 -6.25 13.46 8.04
C GLU A 200 -6.27 13.51 9.58
N ASN A 201 -7.43 13.84 10.16
CA ASN A 201 -7.66 13.74 11.60
C ASN A 201 -8.42 12.43 11.90
N ARG A 202 -7.68 11.42 12.36
CA ARG A 202 -8.19 10.13 12.81
C ARG A 202 -7.23 9.52 13.82
N HIS A 203 -7.67 8.50 14.56
CA HIS A 203 -6.70 7.64 15.26
C HIS A 203 -5.88 6.86 14.23
N ILE A 204 -4.61 6.58 14.57
CA ILE A 204 -3.75 5.74 13.73
C ILE A 204 -4.40 4.36 13.51
N GLY A 205 -5.08 3.82 14.52
CA GLY A 205 -5.78 2.55 14.44
C GLY A 205 -7.15 2.53 13.74
N ASP A 206 -7.68 3.65 13.24
CA ASP A 206 -9.01 3.65 12.61
C ASP A 206 -8.92 3.14 11.15
N LEU A 207 -9.48 1.95 10.87
CA LEU A 207 -9.42 1.33 9.55
C LEU A 207 -10.76 1.37 8.79
N GLY A 208 -11.82 1.91 9.42
CA GLY A 208 -13.14 2.04 8.82
C GLY A 208 -13.99 0.78 8.95
N ASN A 209 -14.64 0.37 7.85
CA ASN A 209 -15.64 -0.71 7.87
C ASN A 209 -15.25 -1.87 6.95
N ILE A 210 -15.54 -3.09 7.38
CA ILE A 210 -15.61 -4.29 6.52
C ILE A 210 -17.07 -4.66 6.27
N VAL A 211 -17.34 -5.42 5.21
CA VAL A 211 -18.71 -5.83 4.83
C VAL A 211 -18.83 -7.35 4.93
N ALA A 212 -19.73 -7.81 5.80
CA ALA A 212 -20.12 -9.20 5.90
C ALA A 212 -21.30 -9.50 4.97
N HIS A 213 -21.17 -10.54 4.15
CA HIS A 213 -22.22 -11.04 3.29
C HIS A 213 -23.29 -11.81 4.08
N ILE A 214 -24.35 -12.24 3.39
CA ILE A 214 -25.45 -13.02 3.99
C ILE A 214 -25.01 -14.33 4.66
N THR A 215 -23.82 -14.84 4.30
CA THR A 215 -23.20 -16.02 4.88
C THR A 215 -22.47 -15.74 6.19
N GLY A 216 -22.32 -14.47 6.57
CA GLY A 216 -21.51 -14.03 7.70
C GLY A 216 -20.00 -14.00 7.42
N LEU A 217 -19.59 -14.17 6.16
CA LEU A 217 -18.21 -14.00 5.71
C LEU A 217 -17.96 -12.55 5.30
N ALA A 218 -16.90 -11.94 5.84
CA ALA A 218 -16.37 -10.65 5.40
C ALA A 218 -14.94 -10.83 4.88
N LYS A 219 -14.70 -10.46 3.62
CA LYS A 219 -13.35 -10.39 3.05
C LYS A 219 -12.70 -9.06 3.45
N ILE A 220 -11.49 -9.13 3.97
CA ILE A 220 -10.66 -7.97 4.28
C ILE A 220 -9.65 -7.82 3.15
N GLN A 221 -9.68 -6.68 2.48
CA GLN A 221 -8.67 -6.25 1.53
C GLN A 221 -8.60 -4.72 1.62
N LEU A 222 -7.76 -4.24 2.52
CA LEU A 222 -7.60 -2.82 2.77
C LEU A 222 -6.13 -2.43 2.76
N VAL A 223 -5.90 -1.16 2.46
CA VAL A 223 -4.58 -0.55 2.52
C VAL A 223 -4.70 0.68 3.40
N ASP A 224 -3.85 0.74 4.43
CA ASP A 224 -3.78 1.89 5.33
C ASP A 224 -2.43 2.57 5.20
N ARG A 225 -2.46 3.91 5.16
CA ARG A 225 -1.29 4.77 4.90
C ARG A 225 -0.67 5.39 6.15
N LYS A 226 -1.30 5.23 7.32
CA LYS A 226 -0.81 5.80 8.59
C LYS A 226 -0.22 4.74 9.50
N ILE A 227 -0.72 3.52 9.47
CA ILE A 227 -0.13 2.43 10.24
C ILE A 227 1.16 1.95 9.58
N THR A 228 2.10 1.50 10.40
CA THR A 228 3.35 0.90 9.93
C THR A 228 3.60 -0.44 10.61
N LEU A 229 4.54 -1.25 10.11
CA LEU A 229 4.98 -2.46 10.81
C LEU A 229 6.22 -2.20 11.69
N VAL A 230 6.87 -1.04 11.55
CA VAL A 230 8.07 -0.65 12.28
C VAL A 230 8.01 0.84 12.65
N GLY A 231 8.77 1.25 13.67
CA GLY A 231 8.84 2.65 14.08
C GLY A 231 7.66 3.11 14.92
N GLU A 232 7.44 4.43 14.95
CA GLU A 232 6.53 5.09 15.90
C GLU A 232 5.07 4.63 15.76
N HIS A 233 4.60 4.38 14.52
CA HIS A 233 3.24 3.92 14.23
C HIS A 233 3.13 2.40 14.10
N SER A 234 4.13 1.67 14.60
CA SER A 234 4.12 0.21 14.47
C SER A 234 2.89 -0.39 15.13
N ILE A 235 2.19 -1.23 14.37
CA ILE A 235 1.05 -2.01 14.84
C ILE A 235 1.43 -3.44 15.26
N LEU A 236 2.71 -3.82 15.19
CA LEU A 236 3.16 -5.10 15.69
C LEU A 236 2.98 -5.17 17.22
N GLY A 237 2.45 -6.29 17.71
CA GLY A 237 2.11 -6.50 19.11
C GLY A 237 0.83 -5.79 19.56
N ARG A 238 0.11 -5.11 18.65
CA ARG A 238 -1.21 -4.52 18.90
C ARG A 238 -2.32 -5.49 18.51
N THR A 239 -3.58 -5.07 18.66
CA THR A 239 -4.72 -5.92 18.38
C THR A 239 -5.56 -5.39 17.22
N LEU A 240 -5.79 -6.20 16.19
CA LEU A 240 -6.82 -5.93 15.19
C LEU A 240 -8.18 -6.39 15.74
N CYS A 241 -9.20 -5.53 15.66
CA CYS A 241 -10.52 -5.76 16.24
C CYS A 241 -11.63 -5.50 15.24
N VAL A 242 -12.66 -6.36 15.26
CA VAL A 242 -13.92 -6.19 14.54
C VAL A 242 -15.03 -5.90 15.54
N THR A 243 -15.88 -4.93 15.24
CA THR A 243 -16.95 -4.46 16.13
C THR A 243 -18.35 -4.78 15.59
N GLU A 244 -19.36 -4.66 16.46
CA GLU A 244 -20.72 -5.15 16.24
C GLU A 244 -21.48 -4.43 15.13
N TYR A 245 -21.26 -3.13 14.97
CA TYR A 245 -22.02 -2.26 14.09
C TYR A 245 -21.13 -1.50 13.10
N GLU A 246 -21.79 -0.82 12.16
CA GLU A 246 -21.13 0.14 11.29
C GLU A 246 -20.46 1.23 12.12
N ASP A 247 -19.19 1.46 11.83
CA ASP A 247 -18.44 2.60 12.29
C ASP A 247 -18.90 3.86 11.53
N ASP A 248 -19.36 4.86 12.29
CA ASP A 248 -19.83 6.14 11.79
C ASP A 248 -18.72 7.12 11.36
N LEU A 249 -17.47 6.68 11.48
CA LEU A 249 -16.23 7.36 11.08
C LEU A 249 -16.03 8.69 11.81
N GLY A 250 -16.55 8.82 13.03
CA GLY A 250 -16.52 10.08 13.79
C GLY A 250 -17.43 11.16 13.20
N LYS A 251 -18.37 10.78 12.32
CA LYS A 251 -19.29 11.69 11.62
C LYS A 251 -20.72 11.59 12.16
N GLY A 252 -20.99 10.66 13.07
CA GLY A 252 -22.26 10.57 13.78
C GLY A 252 -22.40 11.62 14.88
N GLY A 253 -23.65 11.82 15.34
CA GLY A 253 -23.99 12.77 16.41
C GLY A 253 -23.98 12.18 17.82
N HIS A 254 -23.54 10.93 18.00
CA HIS A 254 -23.47 10.26 19.30
C HIS A 254 -22.19 10.61 20.05
N ASP A 255 -22.21 10.62 21.39
CA ASP A 255 -21.04 10.96 22.22
C ASP A 255 -19.83 10.04 21.97
N TYR A 256 -20.08 8.80 21.51
CA TYR A 256 -19.04 7.83 21.17
C TYR A 256 -18.50 7.93 19.74
N SER A 257 -19.09 8.79 18.89
CA SER A 257 -18.68 9.00 17.50
C SER A 257 -17.20 9.38 17.42
N LYS A 258 -16.81 10.43 18.15
CA LYS A 258 -15.43 10.94 18.17
C LYS A 258 -14.40 10.06 18.87
N THR A 259 -14.81 8.99 19.54
CA THR A 259 -13.89 8.14 20.34
C THR A 259 -13.81 6.71 19.84
N THR A 260 -14.88 6.16 19.28
CA THR A 260 -14.96 4.75 18.89
C THR A 260 -15.67 4.52 17.56
N GLY A 261 -16.11 5.60 16.89
CA GLY A 261 -16.95 5.47 15.70
C GLY A 261 -18.36 4.94 16.01
N ASN A 262 -18.73 4.86 17.30
CA ASN A 262 -20.00 4.32 17.76
C ASN A 262 -20.33 2.91 17.22
N SER A 263 -19.31 2.09 16.97
CA SER A 263 -19.46 0.79 16.29
C SER A 263 -19.81 -0.38 17.22
N GLY A 264 -20.12 -0.10 18.49
CA GLY A 264 -20.61 -1.10 19.45
C GLY A 264 -19.52 -1.98 20.05
N ASN A 265 -19.89 -3.21 20.43
CA ASN A 265 -19.00 -4.12 21.14
C ASN A 265 -17.97 -4.77 20.22
N ARG A 266 -16.85 -5.22 20.80
CA ARG A 266 -15.81 -5.97 20.09
C ARG A 266 -16.27 -7.43 19.92
N LEU A 267 -16.44 -7.87 18.68
CA LEU A 267 -16.86 -9.24 18.36
C LEU A 267 -15.68 -10.19 18.24
N ALA A 268 -14.61 -9.74 17.57
CA ALA A 268 -13.42 -10.53 17.31
C ALA A 268 -12.17 -9.67 17.49
N CYS A 269 -11.13 -10.27 18.03
CA CYS A 269 -9.85 -9.62 18.23
C CYS A 269 -8.71 -10.60 17.92
N ALA A 270 -7.63 -10.12 17.34
CA ALA A 270 -6.40 -10.88 17.12
C ALA A 270 -5.16 -10.02 17.35
N ILE A 271 -4.16 -10.58 18.04
CA ILE A 271 -2.85 -9.93 18.18
C ILE A 271 -2.13 -9.96 16.83
N ILE A 272 -1.61 -8.82 16.42
CA ILE A 272 -0.83 -8.63 15.21
C ILE A 272 0.61 -9.07 15.51
N GLY A 273 1.02 -10.22 14.99
CA GLY A 273 2.34 -10.80 15.21
C GLY A 273 3.15 -10.98 13.94
N VAL A 274 4.40 -11.40 14.10
CA VAL A 274 5.26 -11.83 13.00
C VAL A 274 5.22 -13.36 12.92
N ALA A 275 4.95 -13.91 11.74
CA ALA A 275 4.96 -15.34 11.48
C ALA A 275 5.78 -15.65 10.23
N ARG A 276 6.30 -16.89 10.15
CA ARG A 276 7.01 -17.37 8.96
C ARG A 276 6.04 -17.65 7.83
N GLU A 277 6.45 -17.39 6.59
CA GLU A 277 5.64 -17.61 5.39
C GLU A 277 5.13 -19.06 5.26
N GLU A 278 5.91 -20.04 5.72
CA GLU A 278 5.55 -21.46 5.74
C GLU A 278 4.33 -21.82 6.59
N TYR A 279 3.84 -20.90 7.44
CA TYR A 279 2.60 -21.07 8.21
C TYR A 279 1.35 -20.51 7.50
N PHE A 280 1.51 -19.90 6.32
CA PHE A 280 0.42 -19.37 5.50
C PHE A 280 -0.09 -20.25 4.32
N PRO A 281 0.51 -21.39 3.91
CA PRO A 281 0.17 -22.05 2.64
C PRO A 281 -1.15 -22.85 2.63
N GLU A 282 -1.80 -23.09 3.78
CA GLU A 282 -3.08 -23.86 3.82
C GLU A 282 -4.35 -22.99 3.78
N ARG A 283 -4.25 -21.65 3.72
CA ARG A 283 -5.41 -20.76 3.51
C ARG A 283 -5.47 -20.22 2.09
N GLY A 284 -5.66 -21.13 1.13
CA GLY A 284 -5.77 -20.87 -0.31
C GLY A 284 -7.03 -20.11 -0.74
N HIS A 285 -7.32 -18.94 -0.14
CA HIS A 285 -8.36 -17.99 -0.60
C HIS A 285 -7.82 -16.56 -0.80
N LEU A 286 -6.51 -16.35 -0.69
CA LEU A 286 -5.87 -15.05 -0.92
C LEU A 286 -5.43 -14.87 -2.38
N THR A 287 -6.31 -15.15 -3.34
CA THR A 287 -6.14 -14.63 -4.71
C THR A 287 -7.21 -13.58 -4.98
N THR A 288 -6.84 -12.56 -5.76
CA THR A 288 -7.57 -11.31 -5.99
C THR A 288 -8.85 -11.46 -6.81
N ASN A 289 -9.31 -12.69 -7.10
CA ASN A 289 -10.25 -12.95 -8.20
C ASN A 289 -11.55 -13.68 -7.81
N ASP A 290 -11.84 -13.88 -6.53
CA ASP A 290 -13.15 -14.38 -6.07
C ASP A 290 -13.87 -13.37 -5.18
#